data_AF-R5PZ18-F1
#
_entry.id   AF-R5PZ18-F1
#
_cell.length_a   1.000
_cell.length_b   1.000
_cell.length_c   1.000
_cell.angle_alpha   90.00
_cell.angle_beta   90.00
_cell.angle_gamma   90.00
#
_symmetry.space_group_name_H-M   'P 1'
#
loop_
_entity.id
_entity.type
_entity.pdbx_description
1 polymer ?
#
loop_
_entity_poly.entity_id
_entity_poly.type
_entity_poly.pdbx_seq_one_letter_code
_entity_poly.pdbx_strand_id
1 'polypeptide(L)'
;MNDAKLKRWDKKGKPYPYIHQKRTLDSKDEELRRSVAQKLAETPKSERLNPANVPDSVYDIPCVMTEFKVPSLEKRREMRKDFELNVRAAFLKHLAKTKFNELRAAGISLKQIKGMRHGYTPNGFNTHHMVPIHGGGTNDFSNLILIRRVPYHDDLHNKVINPQIRGIKEGESVMIKIPKTDAGVFVPHERFLALQKDAQRKAAEKRKQKKAKQQKNKAKPATTLKDKKMLSLLKQNKGR
;
A
#
# COMPACT_ATOMS: atom_id res chain seq x y z
N MET A 1 8.51 15.93 -27.01
CA MET A 1 9.83 16.52 -26.73
C MET A 1 10.16 16.36 -25.25
N ASN A 2 11.31 15.73 -24.99
CA ASN A 2 12.10 15.65 -23.75
C ASN A 2 11.53 14.98 -22.50
N ASP A 3 11.71 13.66 -22.50
CA ASP A 3 11.76 12.75 -21.37
C ASP A 3 13.05 12.99 -20.54
N ALA A 4 13.02 13.97 -19.63
CA ALA A 4 14.17 14.29 -18.78
C ALA A 4 14.20 13.37 -17.54
N LYS A 5 14.99 12.29 -17.63
CA LYS A 5 15.48 11.55 -16.45
C LYS A 5 16.32 12.49 -15.59
N LEU A 6 15.72 13.16 -14.61
CA LEU A 6 16.45 13.93 -13.59
C LEU A 6 17.41 13.01 -12.82
N LYS A 7 18.70 13.04 -13.15
CA LYS A 7 19.78 12.48 -12.33
C LYS A 7 20.24 13.56 -11.34
N ARG A 8 20.04 13.36 -10.02
CA ARG A 8 20.61 14.22 -8.97
C ARG A 8 21.76 13.51 -8.25
N TRP A 9 22.83 14.25 -8.03
CA TRP A 9 24.11 13.84 -7.46
C TRP A 9 24.18 14.23 -5.97
N ASP A 10 24.98 13.53 -5.16
CA ASP A 10 25.25 13.94 -3.77
C ASP A 10 26.38 14.99 -3.68
N LYS A 11 26.66 15.48 -2.47
CA LYS A 11 27.76 16.43 -2.20
C LYS A 11 29.16 15.90 -2.56
N LYS A 12 29.29 14.63 -2.97
CA LYS A 12 30.54 13.97 -3.38
C LYS A 12 30.50 13.50 -4.83
N GLY A 13 29.54 13.97 -5.63
CA GLY A 13 29.48 13.63 -7.06
C GLY A 13 29.23 12.14 -7.34
N LYS A 14 28.60 11.39 -6.43
CA LYS A 14 28.18 10.01 -6.72
C LYS A 14 26.70 9.96 -7.13
N PRO A 15 26.35 9.24 -8.22
CA PRO A 15 24.96 9.00 -8.58
C PRO A 15 24.31 8.13 -7.50
N TYR A 16 23.31 8.68 -6.79
CA TYR A 16 22.58 7.90 -5.80
C TYR A 16 21.63 6.93 -6.49
N PRO A 17 21.68 5.62 -6.20
CA PRO A 17 20.60 4.72 -6.53
C PRO A 17 19.46 5.00 -5.54
N TYR A 18 18.75 6.12 -5.71
CA TYR A 18 17.43 6.26 -5.13
C TYR A 18 16.55 5.24 -5.85
N ILE A 19 16.43 4.05 -5.24
CA ILE A 19 15.39 3.10 -5.59
C ILE A 19 14.11 3.74 -5.07
N HIS A 20 13.56 4.63 -5.89
CA HIS A 20 12.14 4.87 -5.88
C HIS A 20 11.52 3.49 -6.12
N GLN A 21 10.86 2.92 -5.11
CA GLN A 21 9.67 2.14 -5.45
C GLN A 21 8.70 3.17 -6.01
N LYS A 22 8.90 3.57 -7.27
CA LYS A 22 7.82 4.18 -8.01
C LYS A 22 6.80 3.06 -8.02
N ARG A 23 5.75 3.20 -7.22
CA ARG A 23 4.46 2.83 -7.77
C ARG A 23 4.24 3.85 -8.88
N THR A 24 4.87 3.59 -10.03
CA THR A 24 4.32 4.01 -11.30
C THR A 24 2.91 3.42 -11.36
N LEU A 25 2.11 3.83 -12.33
CA LEU A 25 0.93 3.08 -12.74
C LEU A 25 1.35 1.67 -13.23
N ASP A 26 1.96 0.87 -12.36
CA ASP A 26 2.43 -0.47 -12.64
C ASP A 26 1.19 -1.34 -12.59
N SER A 27 0.91 -1.99 -13.72
CA SER A 27 -0.26 -2.84 -13.92
C SER A 27 -0.48 -3.83 -12.78
N LYS A 28 0.60 -4.25 -12.10
CA LYS A 28 0.59 -5.17 -10.97
C LYS A 28 -0.12 -4.65 -9.72
N ASP A 29 0.00 -3.37 -9.39
CA ASP A 29 -0.70 -2.80 -8.24
C ASP A 29 -2.18 -2.56 -8.56
N GLU A 30 -2.51 -2.24 -9.81
CA GLU A 30 -3.90 -2.16 -10.28
C GLU A 30 -4.56 -3.54 -10.32
N GLU A 31 -3.87 -4.55 -10.85
CA GLU A 31 -4.29 -5.95 -10.85
C GLU A 31 -4.51 -6.47 -9.42
N LEU A 32 -3.59 -6.17 -8.50
CA LEU A 32 -3.76 -6.52 -7.08
C LEU A 32 -5.03 -5.87 -6.50
N ARG A 33 -5.25 -4.58 -6.74
CA ARG A 33 -6.46 -3.87 -6.25
C ARG A 33 -7.73 -4.46 -6.85
N ARG A 34 -7.73 -4.77 -8.15
CA ARG A 34 -8.85 -5.47 -8.81
C ARG A 34 -9.08 -6.83 -8.19
N SER A 35 -8.04 -7.60 -7.93
CA SER A 35 -8.17 -8.91 -7.29
C SER A 35 -8.77 -8.82 -5.88
N VAL A 36 -8.43 -7.78 -5.11
CA VAL A 36 -9.00 -7.58 -3.77
C VAL A 36 -10.47 -7.17 -3.87
N ALA A 37 -10.81 -6.21 -4.74
CA ALA A 37 -12.19 -5.79 -4.95
C ALA A 37 -13.06 -6.94 -5.48
N GLN A 38 -12.52 -7.76 -6.40
CA GLN A 38 -13.19 -8.94 -6.92
C GLN A 38 -13.42 -9.98 -5.82
N LYS A 39 -12.39 -10.31 -5.04
CA LYS A 39 -12.53 -11.23 -3.89
C LYS A 39 -13.56 -10.74 -2.89
N LEU A 40 -13.56 -9.45 -2.59
CA LEU A 40 -14.57 -8.86 -1.71
C LEU A 40 -15.95 -9.05 -2.32
N ALA A 41 -16.17 -8.69 -3.59
CA ALA A 41 -17.46 -8.84 -4.27
C ALA A 41 -17.95 -10.29 -4.39
N GLU A 42 -17.02 -11.26 -4.50
CA GLU A 42 -17.30 -12.70 -4.53
C GLU A 42 -17.59 -13.28 -3.15
N THR A 43 -17.15 -12.64 -2.08
CA THR A 43 -17.42 -13.10 -0.71
C THR A 43 -18.90 -12.92 -0.39
N PRO A 44 -19.59 -13.94 0.17
CA PRO A 44 -21.00 -13.82 0.53
C PRO A 44 -21.28 -12.63 1.47
N LYS A 45 -22.40 -11.93 1.24
CA LYS A 45 -22.84 -10.83 2.11
C LYS A 45 -23.10 -11.29 3.55
N SER A 46 -23.45 -12.57 3.75
CA SER A 46 -23.62 -13.18 5.08
C SER A 46 -22.33 -13.18 5.91
N GLU A 47 -21.16 -13.11 5.27
CA GLU A 47 -19.87 -13.02 5.96
C GLU A 47 -19.48 -11.57 6.32
N ARG A 48 -20.34 -10.58 6.06
CA ARG A 48 -20.08 -9.19 6.46
C ARG A 48 -19.99 -9.10 7.98
N LEU A 49 -18.92 -8.49 8.47
CA LEU A 49 -18.79 -8.14 9.88
C LEU A 49 -19.83 -7.07 10.22
N ASN A 50 -20.65 -7.32 11.23
CA ASN A 50 -21.59 -6.33 11.76
C ASN A 50 -20.80 -5.15 12.35
N PRO A 51 -21.09 -3.89 11.97
CA PRO A 51 -20.45 -2.70 12.54
C PRO A 51 -20.52 -2.61 14.07
N ALA A 52 -21.52 -3.23 14.71
CA ALA A 52 -21.62 -3.32 16.17
C ALA A 52 -20.45 -4.11 16.80
N ASN A 53 -19.89 -5.08 16.07
CA ASN A 53 -18.76 -5.90 16.53
C ASN A 53 -17.40 -5.27 16.22
N VAL A 54 -17.39 -4.08 15.59
CA VAL A 54 -16.17 -3.32 15.34
C VAL A 54 -15.90 -2.42 16.54
N PRO A 55 -14.66 -2.42 17.07
CA PRO A 55 -14.31 -1.61 18.22
C PRO A 55 -14.51 -0.12 17.94
N ASP A 56 -14.87 0.64 18.97
CA ASP A 56 -15.12 2.09 18.86
C ASP A 56 -13.85 2.90 18.60
N SER A 57 -12.67 2.30 18.78
CA SER A 57 -11.41 2.88 18.35
C SER A 57 -10.41 1.81 17.91
N VAL A 58 -9.50 2.20 17.02
CA VAL A 58 -8.40 1.35 16.54
C VAL A 58 -7.12 2.18 16.56
N TYR A 59 -6.15 1.76 17.37
CA TYR A 59 -4.91 2.51 17.61
C TYR A 59 -5.14 3.96 18.04
N ASP A 60 -6.12 4.20 18.93
CA ASP A 60 -6.53 5.54 19.38
C ASP A 60 -7.16 6.42 18.30
N ILE A 61 -7.47 5.87 17.12
CA ILE A 61 -8.30 6.53 16.12
C ILE A 61 -9.76 6.15 16.40
N PRO A 62 -10.67 7.10 16.65
CA PRO A 62 -12.08 6.80 16.84
C PRO A 62 -12.70 6.26 15.55
N CYS A 63 -13.59 5.29 15.72
CA CYS A 63 -14.37 4.71 14.64
C CYS A 63 -15.72 5.41 14.55
N VAL A 64 -16.01 6.01 13.41
CA VAL A 64 -17.27 6.72 13.17
C VAL A 64 -18.13 5.97 12.16
N MET A 65 -19.44 5.96 12.41
CA MET A 65 -20.41 5.41 11.45
C MET A 65 -20.42 6.28 10.20
N THR A 66 -20.12 5.68 9.05
CA THR A 66 -19.98 6.36 7.77
C THR A 66 -20.69 5.56 6.69
N GLU A 67 -21.38 6.25 5.79
CA GLU A 67 -21.92 5.63 4.59
C GLU A 67 -20.77 5.24 3.64
N PHE A 68 -20.71 3.96 3.29
CA PHE A 68 -19.77 3.44 2.31
C PHE A 68 -20.55 3.11 1.03
N LYS A 69 -20.44 3.98 0.03
CA LYS A 69 -21.13 3.85 -1.25
C LYS A 69 -20.12 3.55 -2.35
N VAL A 70 -20.32 2.46 -3.10
CA VAL A 70 -19.38 2.08 -4.15
C VAL A 70 -19.64 2.89 -5.43
N PRO A 71 -18.77 3.83 -5.82
CA PRO A 71 -18.96 4.61 -7.04
C PRO A 71 -18.62 3.80 -8.28
N SER A 72 -18.95 4.36 -9.45
CA SER A 72 -18.64 3.72 -10.73
C SER A 72 -17.15 3.42 -10.89
N LEU A 73 -16.83 2.38 -11.65
CA LEU A 73 -15.43 2.02 -11.94
C LEU A 73 -14.66 3.17 -12.58
N GLU A 74 -15.31 3.90 -13.49
CA GLU A 74 -14.75 5.09 -14.14
C GLU A 74 -14.39 6.17 -13.12
N LYS A 75 -15.33 6.55 -12.26
CA LYS A 75 -15.10 7.56 -11.23
C LYS A 75 -13.95 7.17 -10.30
N ARG A 76 -13.91 5.89 -9.90
CA ARG A 76 -12.82 5.36 -9.06
C ARG A 76 -11.46 5.42 -9.76
N ARG A 77 -11.39 5.23 -11.09
CA ARG A 77 -10.14 5.33 -11.87
C ARG A 77 -9.66 6.76 -11.97
N GLU A 78 -10.56 7.70 -12.26
CA GLU A 78 -10.25 9.14 -12.32
C GLU A 78 -9.69 9.63 -10.98
N MET A 79 -10.38 9.33 -9.88
CA MET A 79 -9.96 9.71 -8.53
C MET A 79 -8.57 9.18 -8.18
N ARG A 80 -8.27 7.93 -8.56
CA ARG A 80 -6.94 7.34 -8.35
C ARG A 80 -5.87 8.00 -9.23
N LYS A 81 -6.20 8.29 -10.49
CA LYS A 81 -5.27 8.95 -11.42
C LYS A 81 -4.88 10.32 -10.88
N ASP A 82 -5.86 11.11 -10.49
CA ASP A 82 -5.62 12.42 -9.87
C ASP A 82 -4.82 12.30 -8.55
N PHE A 83 -5.16 11.31 -7.72
CA PHE A 83 -4.42 11.07 -6.48
C PHE A 83 -2.93 10.80 -6.71
N GLU A 84 -2.62 9.91 -7.65
CA GLU A 84 -1.26 9.47 -7.92
C GLU A 84 -0.41 10.57 -8.58
N LEU A 85 -1.02 11.35 -9.48
CA LEU A 85 -0.33 12.39 -10.26
C LEU A 85 -0.18 13.70 -9.49
N ASN A 86 -1.21 14.11 -8.74
CA ASN A 86 -1.31 15.46 -8.20
C ASN A 86 -1.37 15.45 -6.66
N VAL A 87 -2.45 14.87 -6.12
CA VAL A 87 -2.88 15.11 -4.74
C VAL A 87 -1.88 14.55 -3.73
N ARG A 88 -1.37 13.32 -3.95
CA ARG A 88 -0.41 12.71 -3.03
C ARG A 88 0.85 13.58 -2.86
N ALA A 89 1.40 14.07 -3.96
CA ALA A 89 2.60 14.90 -3.92
C ALA A 89 2.31 16.23 -3.22
N ALA A 90 1.15 16.84 -3.50
CA ALA A 90 0.71 18.08 -2.84
C ALA A 90 0.51 17.89 -1.33
N PHE A 91 -0.14 16.80 -0.92
CA PHE A 91 -0.37 16.45 0.49
C PHE A 91 0.94 16.28 1.25
N LEU A 92 1.90 15.53 0.69
CA LEU A 92 3.21 15.32 1.33
C LEU A 92 4.00 16.63 1.47
N LYS A 93 3.94 17.51 0.47
CA LYS A 93 4.56 18.84 0.53
C LYS A 93 3.91 19.70 1.62
N HIS A 94 2.58 19.66 1.71
CA HIS A 94 1.82 20.36 2.75
C HIS A 94 2.25 19.90 4.14
N LEU A 95 2.22 18.59 4.42
CA LEU A 95 2.65 18.03 5.71
C LEU A 95 4.10 18.42 6.05
N ALA A 96 5.02 18.38 5.09
CA ALA A 96 6.42 18.74 5.32
C ALA A 96 6.61 20.23 5.68
N LYS A 97 5.64 21.09 5.33
CA LYS A 97 5.61 22.51 5.68
C LYS A 97 4.90 22.75 7.02
N THR A 98 3.79 22.07 7.29
CA THR A 98 2.88 22.43 8.39
C THR A 98 2.95 21.51 9.61
N LYS A 99 3.51 20.29 9.48
CA LYS A 99 3.41 19.22 10.49
C LYS A 99 4.77 18.64 10.88
N PHE A 100 5.80 19.47 10.95
CA PHE A 100 7.18 18.99 11.16
C PHE A 100 7.34 18.17 12.45
N ASN A 101 6.77 18.63 13.56
CA ASN A 101 6.90 17.97 14.86
C ASN A 101 6.19 16.61 14.87
N GLU A 102 4.99 16.53 14.30
CA GLU A 102 4.21 15.29 14.18
C GLU A 102 4.91 14.29 13.26
N LEU A 103 5.53 14.75 12.17
CA LEU A 103 6.35 13.89 11.31
C LEU A 103 7.55 13.30 12.08
N ARG A 104 8.20 14.11 12.93
CA ARG A 104 9.30 13.62 13.78
C ARG A 104 8.80 12.62 14.83
N ALA A 105 7.68 12.90 15.48
CA ALA A 105 7.05 12.02 16.46
C ALA A 105 6.61 10.68 15.83
N ALA A 106 6.13 10.70 14.58
CA ALA A 106 5.82 9.50 13.81
C ALA A 106 7.06 8.66 13.41
N GLY A 107 8.28 9.13 13.72
CA GLY A 107 9.53 8.46 13.42
C GLY A 107 10.07 8.72 12.01
N ILE A 108 9.60 9.78 11.34
CA ILE A 108 10.10 10.16 10.01
C ILE A 108 11.41 10.95 10.18
N SER A 109 12.45 10.50 9.50
CA SER A 109 13.78 11.13 9.56
C SER A 109 13.81 12.48 8.85
N LEU A 110 14.74 13.36 9.24
CA LEU A 110 14.96 14.66 8.55
C LEU A 110 15.22 14.47 7.05
N LYS A 111 15.97 13.42 6.68
CA LYS A 111 16.22 13.07 5.27
C LYS A 111 14.93 12.76 4.51
N GLN A 112 14.01 12.00 5.14
CA GLN A 112 12.71 11.70 4.57
C GLN A 112 11.82 12.94 4.47
N ILE A 113 11.79 13.80 5.51
CA ILE A 113 11.04 15.06 5.48
C ILE A 113 11.54 15.97 4.35
N LYS A 114 12.87 16.03 4.12
CA LYS A 114 13.42 16.73 2.96
C LYS A 114 12.91 16.16 1.63
N GLY A 115 12.77 14.84 1.53
CA GLY A 115 12.14 14.19 0.37
C GLY A 115 10.66 14.57 0.21
N MET A 116 9.91 14.63 1.32
CA MET A 116 8.50 15.02 1.30
C MET A 116 8.27 16.44 0.78
N ARG A 117 9.20 17.38 1.01
CA ARG A 117 9.18 18.73 0.41
C ARG A 117 9.21 18.72 -1.12
N HIS A 118 9.61 17.61 -1.72
CA HIS A 118 9.58 17.37 -3.16
C HIS A 118 8.43 16.44 -3.59
N GLY A 119 7.53 16.07 -2.68
CA GLY A 119 6.41 15.16 -2.94
C GLY A 119 6.76 13.68 -2.85
N TYR A 120 7.92 13.32 -2.30
CA TYR A 120 8.32 11.91 -2.15
C TYR A 120 7.74 11.29 -0.88
N THR A 121 7.09 10.13 -1.04
CA THR A 121 6.57 9.35 0.09
C THR A 121 7.73 8.83 0.95
N PRO A 122 7.69 9.02 2.28
CA PRO A 122 8.75 8.51 3.16
C PRO A 122 8.71 6.98 3.21
N ASN A 123 9.90 6.35 3.12
CA ASN A 123 10.02 4.89 3.15
C ASN A 123 9.31 4.26 4.35
N GLY A 124 8.42 3.29 4.08
CA GLY A 124 7.66 2.58 5.11
C GLY A 124 6.33 3.23 5.49
N PHE A 125 5.99 4.36 4.91
CA PHE A 125 4.72 5.06 5.09
C PHE A 125 3.90 5.08 3.80
N ASN A 126 2.59 5.23 3.94
CA ASN A 126 1.65 5.44 2.86
C ASN A 126 0.73 6.61 3.23
N THR A 127 0.28 7.35 2.22
CA THR A 127 -0.91 8.21 2.35
C THR A 127 -2.14 7.31 2.27
N HIS A 128 -2.92 7.26 3.33
CA HIS A 128 -4.14 6.48 3.47
C HIS A 128 -5.35 7.39 3.27
N HIS A 129 -6.32 6.92 2.49
CA HIS A 129 -7.66 7.49 2.46
C HIS A 129 -8.47 6.88 3.60
N MET A 130 -8.94 7.71 4.54
CA MET A 130 -9.73 7.25 5.69
C MET A 130 -11.01 6.57 5.21
N VAL A 131 -11.79 7.28 4.38
CA VAL A 131 -12.81 6.67 3.54
C VAL A 131 -12.12 6.28 2.22
N PRO A 132 -12.01 4.99 1.89
CA PRO A 132 -11.35 4.59 0.65
C PRO A 132 -12.09 5.11 -0.58
N ILE A 133 -11.36 5.40 -1.67
CA ILE A 133 -11.96 5.72 -2.99
C ILE A 133 -12.95 4.64 -3.44
N HIS A 134 -12.74 3.37 -3.02
CA HIS A 134 -13.68 2.29 -3.34
C HIS A 134 -15.08 2.50 -2.74
N GLY A 135 -15.17 3.15 -1.58
CA GLY A 135 -16.42 3.45 -0.87
C GLY A 135 -16.84 4.91 -0.94
N GLY A 136 -16.40 5.64 -1.97
CA GLY A 136 -16.84 7.02 -2.20
C GLY A 136 -15.98 8.10 -1.54
N GLY A 137 -14.84 7.74 -0.95
CA GLY A 137 -13.93 8.73 -0.37
C GLY A 137 -13.32 9.68 -1.41
N THR A 138 -13.05 10.90 -0.97
CA THR A 138 -12.51 11.99 -1.80
C THR A 138 -10.99 12.12 -1.67
N ASN A 139 -10.40 12.94 -2.54
CA ASN A 139 -8.98 13.31 -2.49
C ASN A 139 -8.70 14.53 -1.59
N ASP A 140 -9.69 14.99 -0.83
CA ASP A 140 -9.52 16.11 0.09
C ASP A 140 -8.50 15.76 1.18
N PHE A 141 -7.68 16.71 1.58
CA PHE A 141 -6.66 16.48 2.60
C PHE A 141 -7.26 16.05 3.94
N SER A 142 -8.51 16.45 4.24
CA SER A 142 -9.27 16.00 5.41
C SER A 142 -9.68 14.53 5.36
N ASN A 143 -9.60 13.88 4.19
CA ASN A 143 -9.79 12.43 4.02
C ASN A 143 -8.46 11.68 3.91
N LEU A 144 -7.32 12.37 4.03
CA LEU A 144 -5.99 11.78 3.91
C LEU A 144 -5.23 11.81 5.23
N ILE A 145 -4.51 10.73 5.51
CA ILE A 145 -3.57 10.66 6.62
C ILE A 145 -2.27 9.98 6.19
N LEU A 146 -1.12 10.54 6.60
CA LEU A 146 0.15 9.86 6.44
C LEU A 146 0.36 8.87 7.60
N ILE A 147 0.45 7.59 7.27
CA ILE A 147 0.51 6.52 8.27
C ILE A 147 1.56 5.46 7.91
N ARG A 148 2.11 4.79 8.93
CA ARG A 148 3.02 3.65 8.72
C ARG A 148 2.27 2.55 7.99
N ARG A 149 2.88 1.96 6.96
CA ARG A 149 2.27 0.88 6.21
C ARG A 149 2.00 -0.35 7.09
N VAL A 150 3.04 -0.78 7.82
CA VAL A 150 2.96 -1.97 8.69
C VAL A 150 3.26 -1.54 10.12
N PRO A 151 2.40 -1.85 11.10
CA PRO A 151 1.17 -2.65 10.97
C PRO A 151 -0.07 -1.82 10.60
N TYR A 152 -0.07 -0.51 10.87
CA TYR A 152 -1.31 0.25 11.03
C TYR A 152 -2.16 0.32 9.76
N HIS A 153 -1.64 0.83 8.64
CA HIS A 153 -2.40 0.94 7.39
C HIS A 153 -3.02 -0.39 6.95
N ASP A 154 -2.24 -1.47 6.98
CA ASP A 154 -2.70 -2.78 6.55
C ASP A 154 -3.79 -3.31 7.51
N ASP A 155 -3.67 -3.04 8.81
CA ASP A 155 -4.67 -3.44 9.81
C ASP A 155 -5.98 -2.63 9.69
N LEU A 156 -5.94 -1.32 9.38
CA LEU A 156 -7.15 -0.53 9.12
C LEU A 156 -7.97 -1.14 7.98
N HIS A 157 -7.33 -1.52 6.88
CA HIS A 157 -8.02 -2.18 5.77
C HIS A 157 -8.48 -3.60 6.13
N ASN A 158 -7.57 -4.43 6.63
CA ASN A 158 -7.83 -5.87 6.71
C ASN A 158 -8.69 -6.28 7.91
N LYS A 159 -8.62 -5.53 9.03
CA LYS A 159 -9.34 -5.86 10.27
C LYS A 159 -10.59 -5.04 10.46
N VAL A 160 -10.66 -3.84 9.89
CA VAL A 160 -11.77 -2.91 10.11
C VAL A 160 -12.61 -2.77 8.85
N ILE A 161 -12.07 -2.20 7.78
CA ILE A 161 -12.88 -1.79 6.62
C ILE A 161 -13.34 -3.01 5.79
N ASN A 162 -12.40 -3.83 5.31
CA ASN A 162 -12.69 -4.92 4.37
C ASN A 162 -13.70 -5.95 4.90
N PRO A 163 -13.66 -6.38 6.18
CA PRO A 163 -14.64 -7.33 6.71
C PRO A 163 -16.09 -6.83 6.67
N GLN A 164 -16.32 -5.52 6.79
CA GLN A 164 -17.66 -4.93 6.82
C GLN A 164 -18.28 -4.80 5.42
N ILE A 165 -17.46 -4.79 4.36
CA ILE A 165 -17.89 -4.52 2.97
C ILE A 165 -17.86 -5.76 2.06
N ARG A 166 -17.76 -6.97 2.62
CA ARG A 166 -17.78 -8.22 1.85
C ARG A 166 -19.05 -8.35 0.99
N GLY A 167 -18.93 -8.73 -0.26
CA GLY A 167 -20.04 -8.88 -1.20
C GLY A 167 -20.68 -7.57 -1.65
N ILE A 168 -20.08 -6.41 -1.36
CA ILE A 168 -20.60 -5.13 -1.87
C ILE A 168 -20.30 -4.98 -3.37
N LYS A 169 -21.30 -4.50 -4.11
CA LYS A 169 -21.19 -4.27 -5.55
C LYS A 169 -21.25 -2.77 -5.88
N GLU A 170 -20.86 -2.45 -7.10
CA GLU A 170 -20.98 -1.08 -7.64
C GLU A 170 -22.42 -0.58 -7.53
N GLY A 171 -22.60 0.67 -7.07
CA GLY A 171 -23.90 1.29 -6.84
C GLY A 171 -24.52 1.01 -5.46
N GLU A 172 -24.07 -0.04 -4.75
CA GLU A 172 -24.58 -0.34 -3.40
C GLU A 172 -23.99 0.59 -2.34
N SER A 173 -24.75 0.81 -1.27
CA SER A 173 -24.29 1.50 -0.05
C SER A 173 -24.55 0.66 1.20
N VAL A 174 -23.72 0.88 2.22
CA VAL A 174 -23.85 0.25 3.55
C VAL A 174 -23.25 1.18 4.60
N MET A 175 -23.84 1.19 5.80
CA MET A 175 -23.29 1.91 6.94
C MET A 175 -22.22 1.05 7.64
N ILE A 176 -21.01 1.58 7.79
CA ILE A 176 -19.90 0.87 8.44
C ILE A 176 -19.17 1.77 9.44
N LYS A 177 -18.43 1.18 10.38
CA LYS A 177 -17.49 1.91 11.23
C LYS A 177 -16.16 2.11 10.51
N ILE A 178 -15.73 3.36 10.34
CA ILE A 178 -14.44 3.72 9.73
C ILE A 178 -13.58 4.47 10.76
N PRO A 179 -12.31 4.09 10.94
CA PRO A 179 -11.34 4.88 11.73
C PRO A 179 -11.10 6.22 11.05
N LYS A 180 -11.53 7.32 11.67
CA LYS A 180 -11.42 8.67 11.11
C LYS A 180 -10.77 9.61 12.11
N THR A 181 -9.89 10.46 11.62
CA THR A 181 -9.22 11.51 12.40
C THR A 181 -8.96 12.71 11.50
N ASP A 182 -8.96 13.90 12.06
CA ASP A 182 -8.52 15.13 11.41
C ASP A 182 -6.99 15.29 11.41
N ALA A 183 -6.26 14.37 12.04
CA ALA A 183 -4.82 14.37 12.07
C ALA A 183 -4.23 14.04 10.69
N GLY A 184 -3.52 14.99 10.08
CA GLY A 184 -2.81 14.77 8.80
C GLY A 184 -1.64 13.77 8.89
N VAL A 185 -1.14 13.48 10.10
CA VAL A 185 -0.06 12.51 10.36
C VAL A 185 -0.48 11.61 11.51
N PHE A 186 -0.41 10.29 11.30
CA PHE A 186 -0.62 9.33 12.37
C PHE A 186 0.64 9.21 13.23
N VAL A 187 0.52 9.53 14.51
CA VAL A 187 1.55 9.34 15.52
C VAL A 187 1.10 8.20 16.43
N PRO A 188 1.80 7.04 16.44
CA PRO A 188 1.39 5.93 17.29
C PRO A 188 1.66 6.24 18.76
N HIS A 189 0.69 5.94 19.62
CA HIS A 189 0.88 5.97 21.08
C HIS A 189 1.98 4.97 21.50
N GLU A 190 2.70 5.27 22.59
CA GLU A 190 3.88 4.50 23.04
C GLU A 190 3.61 3.00 23.22
N ARG A 191 2.42 2.67 23.75
CA ARG A 191 1.93 1.30 23.91
C ARG A 191 1.92 0.46 22.62
N PHE A 192 1.81 1.10 21.46
CA PHE A 192 1.82 0.41 20.16
C PHE A 192 3.21 0.34 19.51
N LEU A 193 4.24 0.92 20.13
CA LEU A 193 5.59 0.92 19.55
C LEU A 193 6.21 -0.48 19.54
N ALA A 194 5.91 -1.33 20.52
CA ALA A 194 6.37 -2.71 20.55
C ALA A 194 5.81 -3.51 19.36
N LEU A 195 4.49 -3.44 19.16
CA LEU A 195 3.81 -4.03 18.01
C LEU A 195 4.43 -3.57 16.68
N GLN A 196 4.72 -2.27 16.59
CA GLN A 196 5.35 -1.68 15.43
C GLN A 196 6.76 -2.23 15.16
N LYS A 197 7.60 -2.34 16.20
CA LYS A 197 8.96 -2.89 16.09
C LYS A 197 8.92 -4.37 15.66
N ASP A 198 8.02 -5.15 16.23
CA ASP A 198 7.85 -6.56 15.87
C ASP A 198 7.40 -6.73 14.42
N ALA A 199 6.43 -5.92 13.98
CA ALA A 199 5.98 -5.90 12.60
C ALA A 199 7.12 -5.56 11.62
N GLN A 200 8.00 -4.61 11.99
CA GLN A 200 9.18 -4.27 11.20
C GLN A 200 10.19 -5.41 11.14
N ARG A 201 10.45 -6.08 12.27
CA ARG A 201 11.35 -7.24 12.33
C ARG A 201 10.87 -8.35 11.39
N LYS A 202 9.60 -8.75 11.52
CA LYS A 202 8.97 -9.77 10.65
C LYS A 202 9.00 -9.36 9.18
N ALA A 203 8.73 -8.09 8.87
CA ALA A 203 8.79 -7.60 7.48
C ALA A 203 10.22 -7.64 6.91
N ALA A 204 11.23 -7.34 7.72
CA ALA A 204 12.64 -7.43 7.33
C ALA A 204 13.07 -8.88 7.08
N GLU A 205 12.68 -9.81 7.95
CA GLU A 205 12.92 -11.26 7.79
C GLU A 205 12.30 -11.80 6.50
N LYS A 206 11.02 -11.49 6.23
CA LYS A 206 10.35 -11.88 4.98
C LYS A 206 11.08 -11.33 3.75
N ARG A 207 11.60 -10.10 3.81
CA ARG A 207 12.39 -9.51 2.71
C ARG A 207 13.73 -10.25 2.52
N LYS A 208 14.41 -10.63 3.60
CA LYS A 208 15.65 -11.43 3.53
C LYS A 208 15.36 -12.80 2.89
N GLN A 209 14.32 -13.50 3.34
CA GLN A 209 13.90 -14.80 2.79
C GLN A 209 13.53 -14.69 1.30
N LYS A 210 12.79 -13.65 0.89
CA LYS A 210 12.43 -13.44 -0.52
C LYS A 210 13.67 -13.21 -1.39
N LYS A 211 14.64 -12.42 -0.92
CA LYS A 211 15.92 -12.21 -1.62
C LYS A 211 16.70 -13.51 -1.77
N ALA A 212 16.79 -14.30 -0.69
CA ALA A 212 17.45 -15.61 -0.72
C ALA A 212 16.77 -16.57 -1.72
N LYS A 213 15.43 -16.62 -1.76
CA LYS A 213 14.68 -17.44 -2.73
C LYS A 213 14.90 -16.97 -4.17
N GLN A 214 14.95 -15.65 -4.42
CA GLN A 214 15.24 -15.10 -5.74
C GLN A 214 16.67 -15.41 -6.20
N GLN A 215 17.65 -15.37 -5.30
CA GLN A 215 19.04 -15.75 -5.60
C GLN A 215 19.13 -17.25 -5.90
N LYS A 216 18.48 -18.12 -5.10
CA LYS A 216 18.41 -19.56 -5.38
C LYS A 216 17.74 -19.86 -6.73
N ASN A 217 16.67 -19.16 -7.08
CA ASN A 217 16.00 -19.35 -8.37
C ASN A 217 16.82 -18.84 -9.56
N LYS A 218 17.68 -17.83 -9.38
CA LYS A 218 18.63 -17.37 -10.41
C LYS A 218 19.85 -18.28 -10.55
N ALA A 219 20.22 -19.00 -9.49
CA ALA A 219 21.35 -19.92 -9.46
C ALA A 219 20.99 -21.36 -9.89
N LYS A 220 19.72 -21.67 -10.11
CA LYS A 220 19.32 -22.94 -10.75
C LYS A 220 19.74 -22.88 -12.22
N PRO A 221 20.55 -23.84 -12.74
CA PRO A 221 20.84 -23.90 -14.16
C PRO A 221 19.52 -24.01 -14.91
N ALA A 222 19.37 -23.27 -15.99
CA ALA A 222 18.27 -23.47 -16.92
C ALA A 222 18.40 -24.91 -17.43
N THR A 223 17.55 -25.83 -16.98
CA THR A 223 17.37 -27.10 -17.69
C THR A 223 16.81 -26.71 -19.04
N THR A 224 17.69 -26.67 -20.03
CA THR A 224 17.39 -26.22 -21.38
C THR A 224 16.36 -27.17 -21.98
N LEU A 225 15.42 -26.65 -22.78
CA LEU A 225 14.47 -27.48 -23.53
C LEU A 225 15.18 -28.55 -24.40
N LYS A 226 16.46 -28.31 -24.74
CA LYS A 226 17.36 -29.26 -25.40
C LYS A 226 17.65 -30.51 -24.57
N ASP A 227 17.78 -30.38 -23.24
CA ASP A 227 18.13 -31.51 -22.36
C ASP A 227 16.95 -32.47 -22.19
N LYS A 228 15.71 -31.96 -22.15
CA LYS A 228 14.50 -32.79 -22.15
C LYS A 228 14.28 -33.53 -23.46
N LYS A 229 14.66 -32.93 -24.60
CA LYS A 229 14.55 -33.55 -25.93
C LYS A 229 15.64 -34.62 -26.16
N MET A 230 16.85 -34.40 -25.64
CA MET A 230 17.93 -35.41 -25.64
C MET A 230 17.60 -36.61 -24.75
N LEU A 231 17.01 -36.39 -23.57
CA LEU A 231 16.56 -37.46 -22.68
C LEU A 231 15.38 -38.28 -23.24
N SER A 232 14.53 -37.71 -24.10
CA SER A 232 13.48 -38.47 -24.79
C SER A 232 14.02 -39.30 -25.94
N LEU A 233 15.03 -38.79 -26.68
CA LEU A 233 15.69 -39.52 -27.78
C LEU A 233 16.54 -40.69 -27.28
N LEU A 234 17.23 -40.55 -26.15
CA LEU A 234 18.02 -41.65 -25.54
C LEU A 234 17.17 -42.79 -24.97
N LYS A 235 15.90 -42.54 -24.65
CA LYS A 235 14.96 -43.59 -24.21
C LYS A 235 14.33 -44.35 -25.37
N GLN A 236 14.31 -43.79 -26.58
CA GLN A 236 13.78 -44.46 -27.77
C GLN A 236 14.80 -45.39 -28.45
N ASN A 237 16.09 -45.25 -28.14
CA ASN A 237 17.17 -46.05 -28.76
C ASN A 237 17.68 -47.23 -27.90
N LYS A 238 17.04 -47.54 -26.77
CA LYS A 238 17.38 -48.71 -25.93
C LYS A 238 16.36 -49.86 -25.99
N GLY A 239 15.47 -49.81 -26.99
CA GLY A 239 14.40 -50.80 -27.19
C GLY A 239 14.37 -51.41 -28.59
N ARG A 240 15.55 -51.63 -29.19
CA ARG A 240 15.73 -52.45 -30.38
C ARG A 240 16.99 -53.29 -30.23
#